data_AF-A0A9E1W740-F1
#
_entry.id   AF-A0A9E1W740-F1
#
_cell.length_a   1.000
_cell.length_b   1.000
_cell.length_c   1.000
_cell.angle_alpha   90.00
_cell.angle_beta   90.00
_cell.angle_gamma   90.00
#
_symmetry.space_group_name_H-M   'P 1'
#
loop_
_entity.id
_entity.type
_entity.pdbx_description
1 polymer ?
#
loop_
_entity_poly.entity_id
_entity_poly.type
_entity_poly.pdbx_seq_one_letter_code
_entity_poly.pdbx_strand_id
1 'polypeptide(L)'
;MSQDKPRRGTATASFGAGARESHDSSAFYARFSPPTISDDNEVTAVPDSVLADPVRVMDSRKIHEVLPENSVALVVTSPPYFVGKEYELAVAGDPNTRRDGNAIPTTYLEYLQMLHDVFASCLRVLEPGGRMAINVANLGRKPYRSLSADIIGILQDDLGMLLRGEIIWQKAEGATGSVAWGSYRKATN
;
A
#
# COMPACT_ATOMS: atom_id res chain seq x y z
N MET A 1 -21.48 -45.10 18.93
CA MET A 1 -21.14 -43.74 18.44
C MET A 1 -19.95 -43.88 17.51
N SER A 2 -20.14 -43.65 16.21
CA SER A 2 -19.06 -43.71 15.21
C SER A 2 -18.21 -42.44 15.35
N GLN A 3 -16.90 -42.60 15.59
CA GLN A 3 -15.95 -41.51 15.58
C GLN A 3 -15.79 -41.04 14.13
N ASP A 4 -16.18 -39.78 13.85
CA ASP A 4 -16.05 -39.18 12.53
C ASP A 4 -14.57 -38.89 12.26
N LYS A 5 -13.98 -39.51 11.23
CA LYS A 5 -12.58 -39.28 10.88
C LYS A 5 -12.47 -37.90 10.22
N PRO A 6 -11.60 -36.98 10.71
CA PRO A 6 -11.45 -35.67 10.09
C PRO A 6 -11.03 -35.84 8.62
N ARG A 7 -11.78 -35.21 7.71
CA ARG A 7 -11.47 -35.19 6.27
C ARG A 7 -10.08 -34.58 6.09
N ARG A 8 -9.20 -35.30 5.39
CA ARG A 8 -7.83 -34.86 5.10
C ARG A 8 -7.88 -33.70 4.10
N GLY A 9 -7.21 -32.60 4.42
CA GLY A 9 -7.11 -31.43 3.56
C GLY A 9 -6.49 -31.74 2.20
N THR A 10 -6.80 -30.90 1.21
CA THR A 10 -6.24 -30.99 -0.15
C THR A 10 -4.82 -30.42 -0.18
N ALA A 11 -4.00 -30.79 -1.16
CA ALA A 11 -2.69 -30.19 -1.40
C ALA A 11 -2.50 -29.94 -2.90
N THR A 12 -1.53 -29.10 -3.26
CA THR A 12 -1.30 -28.75 -4.68
C THR A 12 -0.96 -30.01 -5.49
N ALA A 13 -1.76 -30.28 -6.53
CA ALA A 13 -1.53 -31.40 -7.43
C ALA A 13 -0.29 -31.15 -8.30
N SER A 14 0.40 -32.22 -8.71
CA SER A 14 1.54 -32.12 -9.63
C SER A 14 1.15 -31.62 -11.02
N PHE A 15 -0.13 -31.75 -11.39
CA PHE A 15 -0.68 -31.28 -12.66
C PHE A 15 -2.19 -30.99 -12.55
N GLY A 16 -2.69 -30.02 -13.31
CA GLY A 16 -4.11 -29.64 -13.35
C GLY A 16 -4.58 -28.82 -12.13
N ALA A 17 -5.89 -28.53 -12.09
CA ALA A 17 -6.53 -27.86 -10.97
C ALA A 17 -7.19 -28.90 -10.04
N GLY A 18 -6.72 -28.98 -8.79
CA GLY A 18 -7.32 -29.81 -7.75
C GLY A 18 -8.37 -29.06 -6.92
N ALA A 19 -9.08 -29.77 -6.05
CA ALA A 19 -9.95 -29.17 -5.05
C ALA A 19 -9.14 -28.31 -4.03
N ARG A 20 -9.79 -27.32 -3.41
CA ARG A 20 -9.19 -26.41 -2.42
C ARG A 20 -9.92 -26.47 -1.07
N GLU A 21 -10.24 -27.68 -0.61
CA GLU A 21 -10.82 -27.92 0.71
C GLU A 21 -9.69 -28.05 1.74
N SER A 22 -9.64 -27.19 2.75
CA SER A 22 -8.57 -27.19 3.78
C SER A 22 -7.18 -27.36 3.16
N HIS A 23 -6.88 -26.52 2.15
CA HIS A 23 -5.74 -26.71 1.27
C HIS A 23 -4.41 -26.40 1.95
N ASP A 24 -3.51 -27.38 2.01
CA ASP A 24 -2.12 -27.21 2.42
C ASP A 24 -1.31 -26.61 1.26
N SER A 25 -0.90 -25.35 1.43
CA SER A 25 -0.08 -24.59 0.50
C SER A 25 1.38 -24.45 0.96
N SER A 26 1.80 -25.15 2.02
CA SER A 26 3.16 -25.02 2.58
C SER A 26 4.25 -25.30 1.56
N ALA A 27 4.08 -26.30 0.68
CA ALA A 27 5.04 -26.62 -0.38
C ALA A 27 5.19 -25.50 -1.43
N PHE A 28 4.13 -24.73 -1.70
CA PHE A 28 4.21 -23.58 -2.60
C PHE A 28 4.99 -22.43 -1.94
N TYR A 29 4.66 -22.10 -0.70
CA TYR A 29 5.33 -21.00 0.02
C TYR A 29 6.78 -21.30 0.37
N ALA A 30 7.15 -22.57 0.57
CA ALA A 30 8.54 -23.00 0.78
C ALA A 30 9.47 -22.71 -0.41
N ARG A 31 8.92 -22.32 -1.58
CA ARG A 31 9.70 -21.93 -2.76
C ARG A 31 10.18 -20.48 -2.72
N PHE A 32 9.67 -19.68 -1.79
CA PHE A 32 10.03 -18.29 -1.59
C PHE A 32 10.71 -18.15 -0.24
N SER A 33 11.53 -17.11 -0.07
CA SER A 33 11.96 -16.71 1.27
C SER A 33 10.72 -16.29 2.05
N PRO A 34 10.29 -17.04 3.08
CA PRO A 34 9.12 -16.65 3.84
C PRO A 34 9.43 -15.33 4.53
N PRO A 35 8.44 -14.43 4.64
CA PRO A 35 8.63 -13.23 5.42
C PRO A 35 8.89 -13.59 6.87
N THR A 36 9.73 -12.81 7.54
CA THR A 36 9.90 -12.91 8.99
C THR A 36 8.60 -12.44 9.65
N ILE A 37 7.85 -13.36 10.23
CA ILE A 37 6.66 -13.04 11.01
C ILE A 37 7.11 -12.86 12.45
N SER A 38 6.92 -11.66 12.99
CA SER A 38 7.13 -11.38 14.41
C SER A 38 6.08 -12.09 15.27
N ASP A 39 6.49 -12.62 16.41
CA ASP A 39 5.61 -13.10 17.48
C ASP A 39 5.30 -12.02 18.53
N ASP A 40 5.84 -10.82 18.34
CA ASP A 40 5.52 -9.64 19.14
C ASP A 40 4.01 -9.38 19.14
N ASN A 41 3.49 -9.07 20.31
CA ASN A 41 2.10 -8.73 20.56
C ASN A 41 1.97 -7.54 21.54
N GLU A 42 3.08 -6.87 21.85
CA GLU A 42 3.10 -5.71 22.73
C GLU A 42 2.50 -4.51 22.00
N VAL A 43 1.43 -3.97 22.55
CA VAL A 43 0.74 -2.79 22.03
C VAL A 43 0.90 -1.65 23.03
N THR A 44 1.48 -0.55 22.57
CA THR A 44 1.69 0.66 23.37
C THR A 44 0.43 1.52 23.36
N ALA A 45 -0.08 1.86 24.54
CA ALA A 45 -1.18 2.80 24.67
C ALA A 45 -0.79 4.20 24.20
N VAL A 46 -1.63 4.83 23.37
CA VAL A 46 -1.47 6.24 22.99
C VAL A 46 -1.87 7.14 24.17
N PRO A 47 -1.04 8.12 24.57
CA PRO A 47 -1.38 9.03 25.66
C PRO A 47 -2.66 9.85 25.36
N ASP A 48 -3.51 10.05 26.39
CA ASP A 48 -4.75 10.84 26.26
C ASP A 48 -4.51 12.26 25.74
N SER A 49 -3.36 12.85 26.07
CA SER A 49 -2.96 14.18 25.58
C SER A 49 -2.76 14.23 24.07
N VAL A 50 -2.31 13.12 23.46
CA VAL A 50 -2.17 13.01 22.01
C VAL A 50 -3.54 12.85 21.36
N LEU A 51 -4.42 12.03 21.95
CA LEU A 51 -5.77 11.78 21.46
C LEU A 51 -6.70 13.01 21.59
N ALA A 52 -6.44 13.88 22.57
CA ALA A 52 -7.19 15.12 22.78
C ALA A 52 -7.04 16.12 21.61
N ASP A 53 -5.96 16.04 20.85
CA ASP A 53 -5.71 16.84 19.64
C ASP A 53 -5.41 15.92 18.44
N PRO A 54 -6.47 15.31 17.85
CA PRO A 54 -6.33 14.25 16.84
C PRO A 54 -5.99 14.77 15.44
N VAL A 55 -6.06 16.09 15.20
CA VAL A 55 -5.81 16.70 13.89
C VAL A 55 -4.56 17.55 13.96
N ARG A 56 -3.51 17.10 13.27
CA ARG A 56 -2.20 17.77 13.29
C ARG A 56 -1.79 18.20 11.89
N VAL A 57 -1.33 19.45 11.78
CA VAL A 57 -0.66 19.95 10.59
C VAL A 57 0.83 19.68 10.76
N MET A 58 1.32 18.63 10.11
CA MET A 58 2.72 18.19 10.23
C MET A 58 3.18 17.40 9.01
N ASP A 59 4.49 17.22 8.90
CA ASP A 59 5.10 16.27 7.96
C ASP A 59 4.86 14.83 8.43
N SER A 60 4.24 14.01 7.58
CA SER A 60 3.91 12.62 7.90
C SER A 60 5.15 11.73 8.12
N ARG A 61 6.32 12.12 7.61
CA ARG A 61 7.61 11.47 7.90
C ARG A 61 8.03 11.61 9.36
N LYS A 62 7.36 12.46 10.13
CA LYS A 62 7.63 12.73 11.55
C LYS A 62 6.54 12.20 12.47
N ILE A 63 5.63 11.35 11.99
CA ILE A 63 4.52 10.85 12.82
C ILE A 63 4.99 10.14 14.11
N HIS A 64 6.17 9.51 14.05
CA HIS A 64 6.84 8.87 15.19
C HIS A 64 7.29 9.86 16.29
N GLU A 65 7.35 11.18 16.01
CA GLU A 65 7.60 12.20 17.03
C GLU A 65 6.35 12.44 17.91
N VAL A 66 5.18 12.00 17.46
CA VAL A 66 3.88 12.24 18.11
C VAL A 66 3.26 10.94 18.64
N LEU A 67 3.31 9.87 17.85
CA LEU A 67 2.76 8.57 18.20
C LEU A 67 3.88 7.63 18.66
N PRO A 68 3.70 6.90 19.77
CA PRO A 68 4.65 5.87 20.18
C PRO A 68 4.81 4.76 19.14
N GLU A 69 5.93 4.05 19.20
CA GLU A 69 6.06 2.78 18.49
C GLU A 69 5.01 1.77 18.99
N ASN A 70 4.61 0.84 18.12
CA ASN A 70 3.61 -0.19 18.41
C ASN A 70 2.24 0.33 18.92
N SER A 71 1.76 1.46 18.44
CA SER A 71 0.55 2.12 18.99
C SER A 71 -0.61 2.28 18.01
N VAL A 72 -0.39 1.98 16.72
CA VAL A 72 -1.37 2.19 15.65
C VAL A 72 -1.78 0.86 15.03
N ALA A 73 -3.07 0.51 15.10
CA ALA A 73 -3.60 -0.70 14.47
C ALA A 73 -3.76 -0.59 12.95
N LEU A 74 -4.13 0.61 12.45
CA LEU A 74 -4.46 0.84 11.04
C LEU A 74 -4.01 2.23 10.58
N VAL A 75 -3.21 2.26 9.52
CA VAL A 75 -2.91 3.48 8.75
C VAL A 75 -3.75 3.47 7.48
N VAL A 76 -4.49 4.54 7.24
CA VAL A 76 -5.19 4.77 5.96
C VAL A 76 -4.63 6.03 5.33
N THR A 77 -4.16 5.93 4.09
CA THR A 77 -3.55 7.08 3.42
C THR A 77 -3.82 7.09 1.92
N SER A 78 -3.89 8.29 1.35
CA SER A 78 -3.86 8.54 -0.09
C SER A 78 -2.75 9.55 -0.36
N PRO A 79 -1.50 9.10 -0.58
CA PRO A 79 -0.39 10.02 -0.78
C PRO A 79 -0.60 10.88 -2.03
N PRO A 80 0.03 12.07 -2.12
CA PRO A 80 -0.06 12.91 -3.31
C PRO A 80 0.36 12.13 -4.56
N TYR A 81 -0.32 12.35 -5.67
CA TYR A 81 0.00 11.68 -6.94
C TYR A 81 0.96 12.55 -7.75
N PHE A 82 2.02 11.93 -8.30
CA PHE A 82 2.99 12.59 -9.19
C PHE A 82 2.39 12.83 -10.58
N VAL A 83 1.32 13.63 -10.65
CA VAL A 83 0.55 13.93 -11.88
C VAL A 83 1.05 15.19 -12.61
N GLY A 84 2.00 15.93 -12.02
CA GLY A 84 2.66 17.07 -12.62
C GLY A 84 2.25 18.43 -12.05
N LYS A 85 2.96 19.45 -12.54
CA LYS A 85 3.12 20.77 -11.90
C LYS A 85 1.82 21.50 -11.58
N GLU A 86 0.77 21.49 -12.40
CA GLU A 86 -0.43 22.29 -12.10
C GLU A 86 -1.27 21.72 -10.93
N TYR A 87 -1.36 20.40 -10.80
CA TYR A 87 -2.02 19.77 -9.66
C TYR A 87 -1.17 19.89 -8.39
N GLU A 88 0.15 19.74 -8.53
CA GLU A 88 1.09 19.95 -7.44
C GLU A 88 1.07 21.41 -6.96
N LEU A 89 1.03 22.40 -7.85
CA LEU A 89 0.89 23.83 -7.55
C LEU A 89 -0.43 24.14 -6.82
N ALA A 90 -1.54 23.52 -7.25
CA ALA A 90 -2.86 23.70 -6.63
C ALA A 90 -2.93 23.13 -5.20
N VAL A 91 -2.13 22.10 -4.89
CA VAL A 91 -2.07 21.45 -3.57
C VAL A 91 -0.96 22.01 -2.68
N ALA A 92 0.16 22.46 -3.26
CA ALA A 92 1.40 22.77 -2.53
C ALA A 92 1.72 24.27 -2.42
N GLY A 93 1.23 25.15 -3.31
CA GLY A 93 1.71 26.54 -3.36
C GLY A 93 2.96 26.71 -4.24
N ASP A 94 3.93 27.52 -3.82
CA ASP A 94 5.15 27.89 -4.60
C ASP A 94 5.78 26.67 -5.32
N PRO A 95 6.15 26.78 -6.61
CA PRO A 95 6.77 25.70 -7.37
C PRO A 95 8.05 25.10 -6.76
N ASN A 96 8.71 25.81 -5.83
CA ASN A 96 9.94 25.36 -5.17
C ASN A 96 9.73 24.96 -3.70
N THR A 97 8.59 25.26 -3.11
CA THR A 97 8.29 24.95 -1.71
C THR A 97 6.80 24.67 -1.51
N ARG A 98 6.50 23.55 -0.86
CA ARG A 98 5.20 23.35 -0.24
C ARG A 98 4.96 24.46 0.77
N ARG A 99 3.69 24.77 1.05
CA ARG A 99 3.25 25.77 2.03
C ARG A 99 3.83 25.55 3.45
N ASP A 100 4.30 24.35 3.73
CA ASP A 100 4.96 23.93 4.98
C ASP A 100 6.51 24.02 4.95
N GLY A 101 7.10 24.50 3.85
CA GLY A 101 8.55 24.67 3.68
C GLY A 101 9.29 23.45 3.11
N ASN A 102 8.60 22.35 2.79
CA ASN A 102 9.23 21.17 2.19
C ASN A 102 9.32 21.26 0.66
N ALA A 103 10.41 20.75 0.08
CA ALA A 103 10.55 20.67 -1.38
C ALA A 103 9.51 19.72 -1.98
N ILE A 104 8.88 20.14 -3.08
CA ILE A 104 8.07 19.26 -3.93
C ILE A 104 9.05 18.32 -4.66
N PRO A 105 8.84 17.00 -4.65
CA PRO A 105 9.66 16.10 -5.46
C PRO A 105 9.67 16.55 -6.92
N THR A 106 10.86 16.81 -7.46
CA THR A 106 11.03 17.31 -8.83
C THR A 106 11.22 16.19 -9.83
N THR A 107 11.62 15.01 -9.33
CA THR A 107 11.75 13.78 -10.11
C THR A 107 10.88 12.66 -9.55
N TYR A 108 10.59 11.68 -10.40
CA TYR A 108 9.82 10.51 -9.99
C TYR A 108 10.56 9.67 -8.93
N LEU A 109 11.89 9.62 -8.98
CA LEU A 109 12.70 8.91 -7.98
C LEU A 109 12.63 9.61 -6.62
N GLU A 110 12.71 10.94 -6.58
CA GLU A 110 12.49 11.71 -5.34
C GLU A 110 11.08 11.49 -4.78
N TYR A 111 10.09 11.36 -5.66
CA TYR A 111 8.73 11.04 -5.26
C TYR A 111 8.62 9.65 -4.62
N LEU A 112 9.21 8.62 -5.24
CA LEU A 112 9.24 7.28 -4.65
C LEU A 112 10.00 7.26 -3.32
N GLN A 113 11.13 7.98 -3.21
CA GLN A 113 11.85 8.12 -1.94
C GLN A 113 10.99 8.78 -0.86
N MET A 114 10.27 9.85 -1.21
CA MET A 114 9.34 10.49 -0.28
C MET A 114 8.26 9.52 0.20
N LEU A 115 7.68 8.70 -0.69
CA LEU A 115 6.71 7.67 -0.30
C LEU A 115 7.32 6.65 0.64
N HIS A 116 8.52 6.15 0.31
CA HIS A 116 9.26 5.23 1.17
C HIS A 116 9.45 5.80 2.57
N ASP A 117 9.92 7.04 2.70
CA ASP A 117 10.17 7.67 4.00
C ASP A 117 8.88 7.84 4.82
N VAL A 118 7.76 8.18 4.16
CA VAL A 118 6.44 8.26 4.81
C VAL A 118 6.00 6.88 5.30
N PHE A 119 6.08 5.85 4.45
CA PHE A 119 5.67 4.50 4.82
C PHE A 119 6.56 3.90 5.92
N ALA A 120 7.87 4.16 5.88
CA ALA A 120 8.79 3.76 6.95
C ALA A 120 8.42 4.42 8.28
N SER A 121 8.06 5.72 8.27
CA SER A 121 7.61 6.43 9.46
C SER A 121 6.26 5.87 9.97
N CYS A 122 5.33 5.55 9.09
CA CYS A 122 4.08 4.88 9.45
C CYS A 122 4.32 3.47 10.02
N LEU A 123 5.28 2.72 9.47
CA LEU A 123 5.60 1.36 9.92
C LEU A 123 6.15 1.37 11.34
N ARG A 124 6.97 2.36 11.71
CA ARG A 124 7.51 2.49 13.07
C ARG A 124 6.42 2.57 14.15
N VAL A 125 5.30 3.22 13.84
CA VAL A 125 4.22 3.42 14.82
C VAL A 125 3.16 2.32 14.76
N LEU A 126 3.18 1.46 13.74
CA LEU A 126 2.24 0.33 13.65
C LEU A 126 2.49 -0.69 14.75
N GLU A 127 1.41 -1.16 15.36
CA GLU A 127 1.46 -2.31 16.28
C GLU A 127 1.77 -3.62 15.54
N PRO A 128 2.26 -4.65 16.25
CA PRO A 128 2.39 -5.98 15.68
C PRO A 128 1.06 -6.49 15.08
N GLY A 129 1.09 -6.87 13.80
CA GLY A 129 -0.11 -7.27 13.06
C GLY A 129 -0.96 -6.13 12.50
N GLY A 130 -0.55 -4.87 12.74
CA GLY A 130 -1.14 -3.66 12.17
C GLY A 130 -1.09 -3.62 10.64
N ARG A 131 -1.93 -2.76 10.04
CA ARG A 131 -2.13 -2.73 8.59
C ARG A 131 -2.02 -1.34 8.00
N MET A 132 -1.59 -1.26 6.74
CA MET A 132 -1.70 -0.05 5.92
C MET A 132 -2.68 -0.28 4.78
N ALA A 133 -3.64 0.63 4.62
CA ALA A 133 -4.52 0.73 3.47
C ALA A 133 -4.13 1.98 2.67
N ILE A 134 -3.49 1.77 1.52
CA ILE A 134 -2.97 2.85 0.68
C ILE A 134 -3.83 2.95 -0.58
N ASN A 135 -4.52 4.09 -0.72
CA ASN A 135 -5.34 4.40 -1.87
C ASN A 135 -4.52 5.19 -2.90
N VAL A 136 -4.34 4.62 -4.09
CA VAL A 136 -3.67 5.26 -5.21
C VAL A 136 -4.37 5.04 -6.54
N ALA A 137 -4.08 5.94 -7.50
CA ALA A 137 -4.42 5.75 -8.90
C ALA A 137 -3.14 5.57 -9.72
N ASN A 138 -3.18 4.66 -10.71
CA ASN A 138 -2.06 4.49 -11.63
C ASN A 138 -1.88 5.73 -12.53
N LEU A 139 -0.62 5.99 -12.91
CA LEU A 139 -0.18 7.22 -13.56
C LEU A 139 0.18 6.98 -15.02
N GLY A 140 -0.04 7.98 -15.87
CA GLY A 140 0.30 7.90 -17.29
C GLY A 140 -0.53 6.87 -18.06
N ARG A 141 -0.69 7.09 -19.36
CA ARG A 141 -1.36 6.13 -20.26
C ARG A 141 -0.55 5.80 -21.50
N LYS A 142 0.55 6.53 -21.75
CA LYS A 142 1.47 6.37 -22.89
C LYS A 142 2.86 6.99 -22.57
N PRO A 143 3.81 6.24 -21.97
CA PRO A 143 3.68 4.88 -21.45
C PRO A 143 2.84 4.82 -20.16
N TYR A 144 2.31 3.65 -19.84
CA TYR A 144 1.61 3.39 -18.59
C TYR A 144 2.62 3.20 -17.44
N ARG A 145 2.36 3.82 -16.28
CA ARG A 145 3.17 3.66 -15.05
C ARG A 145 2.29 3.14 -13.92
N SER A 146 2.60 1.95 -13.43
CA SER A 146 1.85 1.33 -12.34
C SER A 146 2.34 1.82 -10.98
N LEU A 147 1.76 2.91 -10.47
CA LEU A 147 2.08 3.40 -9.13
C LEU A 147 1.75 2.35 -8.05
N SER A 148 0.72 1.53 -8.25
CA SER A 148 0.43 0.41 -7.34
C SER A 148 1.59 -0.58 -7.25
N ALA A 149 2.27 -0.87 -8.37
CA ALA A 149 3.40 -1.80 -8.39
C ALA A 149 4.62 -1.20 -7.68
N ASP A 150 4.90 0.08 -7.92
CA ASP A 150 6.00 0.79 -7.24
C ASP A 150 5.77 0.82 -5.71
N ILE A 151 4.53 1.07 -5.25
CA ILE A 151 4.18 1.05 -3.81
C ILE A 151 4.26 -0.36 -3.22
N ILE A 152 3.82 -1.39 -3.95
CA ILE A 152 3.97 -2.78 -3.52
C ILE A 152 5.44 -3.12 -3.33
N GLY A 153 6.31 -2.74 -4.27
CA GLY A 153 7.76 -2.92 -4.13
C GLY A 153 8.33 -2.24 -2.89
N ILE A 154 8.00 -0.97 -2.67
CA ILE A 154 8.44 -0.25 -1.46
C ILE A 154 7.98 -0.96 -0.18
N LEU A 155 6.71 -1.35 -0.09
CA LEU A 155 6.19 -1.96 1.12
C LEU A 155 6.73 -3.38 1.35
N GLN A 156 6.79 -4.21 0.31
CA GLN A 156 7.16 -5.62 0.45
C GLN A 156 8.66 -5.84 0.41
N ASP A 157 9.34 -5.25 -0.57
CA ASP A 157 10.75 -5.55 -0.85
C ASP A 157 11.67 -4.67 0.01
N ASP A 158 11.34 -3.38 0.19
CA ASP A 158 12.18 -2.45 0.97
C ASP A 158 11.84 -2.45 2.46
N LEU A 159 10.54 -2.46 2.80
CA LEU A 159 10.05 -2.34 4.19
C LEU A 159 9.59 -3.65 4.84
N GLY A 160 9.60 -4.77 4.11
CA GLY A 160 9.33 -6.10 4.64
C GLY A 160 7.86 -6.36 5.05
N MET A 161 6.91 -5.55 4.60
CA MET A 161 5.49 -5.76 4.83
C MET A 161 4.90 -6.85 3.92
N LEU A 162 3.72 -7.35 4.30
CA LEU A 162 3.02 -8.39 3.54
C LEU A 162 1.83 -7.82 2.77
N LEU A 163 1.84 -8.02 1.46
CA LEU A 163 0.68 -7.71 0.64
C LEU A 163 -0.47 -8.67 0.97
N ARG A 164 -1.56 -8.12 1.52
CA ARG A 164 -2.77 -8.89 1.83
C ARG A 164 -3.72 -9.02 0.65
N GLY A 165 -3.67 -8.07 -0.27
CA GLY A 165 -4.49 -8.05 -1.47
C GLY A 165 -4.62 -6.65 -2.04
N GLU A 166 -5.15 -6.56 -3.26
CA GLU A 166 -5.48 -5.31 -3.93
C GLU A 166 -7.00 -5.11 -3.93
N ILE A 167 -7.44 -3.89 -3.60
CA ILE A 167 -8.85 -3.50 -3.65
C ILE A 167 -9.05 -2.57 -4.84
N ILE A 168 -9.88 -2.99 -5.79
CA ILE A 168 -10.22 -2.17 -6.95
C ILE A 168 -11.42 -1.28 -6.62
N TRP A 169 -11.18 0.01 -6.49
CA TRP A 169 -12.25 1.00 -6.31
C TRP A 169 -12.83 1.44 -7.66
N GLN A 170 -13.96 0.84 -8.05
CA GLN A 170 -14.74 1.28 -9.21
C GLN A 170 -15.56 2.52 -8.87
N LYS A 171 -15.04 3.70 -9.24
CA LYS A 171 -15.65 5.00 -8.88
C LYS A 171 -16.99 5.30 -9.57
N ALA A 172 -17.22 4.77 -10.76
CA ALA A 172 -18.49 4.90 -11.46
C ALA A 172 -18.65 3.78 -12.52
N GLU A 173 -19.90 3.47 -12.83
CA GLU A 173 -20.26 2.56 -13.90
C GLU A 173 -20.01 3.24 -15.26
N GLY A 174 -19.17 2.66 -16.11
CA GLY A 174 -18.86 3.23 -17.44
C GLY A 174 -18.00 4.50 -17.45
N ALA A 175 -17.44 4.94 -16.32
CA ALA A 175 -16.60 6.14 -16.24
C ALA A 175 -15.17 5.92 -16.76
N THR A 176 -15.05 5.57 -18.04
CA THR A 176 -13.85 5.84 -18.82
C THR A 176 -14.17 6.97 -19.77
N GLY A 177 -13.91 8.22 -19.36
CA GLY A 177 -13.86 9.35 -20.29
C GLY A 177 -12.81 9.18 -21.39
N SER A 178 -11.97 8.14 -21.29
CA SER A 178 -11.21 7.60 -22.41
C SER A 178 -12.10 6.72 -23.28
N VAL A 179 -12.82 7.35 -24.19
CA VAL A 179 -13.18 6.70 -25.44
C VAL A 179 -11.90 6.54 -26.27
N ALA A 180 -11.59 5.31 -26.68
CA ALA A 180 -10.55 5.10 -27.67
C ALA A 180 -11.05 5.67 -29.01
N TRP A 181 -10.64 6.90 -29.36
CA TRP A 181 -10.73 7.38 -30.74
C TRP A 181 -9.66 6.65 -31.56
N GLY A 182 -9.93 5.39 -31.85
CA GLY A 182 -9.19 4.57 -32.80
C GLY A 182 -10.13 4.18 -33.93
N SER A 183 -9.71 4.36 -35.17
CA SER A 183 -10.42 3.76 -36.29
C SER A 183 -10.29 2.24 -36.21
N TYR A 184 -11.42 1.53 -36.38
CA TYR A 184 -11.42 0.08 -36.48
C TYR A 184 -10.35 -0.37 -37.50
N ARG A 185 -9.46 -1.29 -37.07
CA ARG A 185 -8.24 -1.82 -37.74
C ARG A 185 -6.90 -1.08 -37.59
N LYS A 186 -6.80 0.03 -36.85
CA LYS A 186 -5.48 0.60 -36.49
C LYS A 186 -5.46 1.03 -35.02
N ALA A 187 -5.06 0.12 -34.14
CA ALA A 187 -4.68 0.49 -32.78
C ALA A 187 -3.32 1.19 -32.83
N THR A 188 -3.32 2.52 -32.76
CA THR A 188 -2.12 3.31 -32.53
C THR A 188 -1.86 3.35 -31.02
N ASN A 189 -1.03 2.42 -30.55
CA ASN A 189 -0.39 2.51 -29.24
C ASN A 189 0.67 3.61 -29.27
#